data_AF-A0A2V9Z9J9-F1
#
_entry.id   AF-A0A2V9Z9J9-F1
#
_cell.length_a   1.000
_cell.length_b   1.000
_cell.length_c   1.000
_cell.angle_alpha   90.00
_cell.angle_beta   90.00
_cell.angle_gamma   90.00
#
_symmetry.space_group_name_H-M   'P 1'
#
loop_
_entity.id
_entity.type
_entity.pdbx_description
1 polymer ?
#
loop_
_entity_poly.entity_id
_entity_poly.type
_entity_poly.pdbx_seq_one_letter_code
_entity_poly.pdbx_strand_id
1 'polypeptide(L)'
;MEFEQTNPLRFARTCYSHFAGTLAVDINDAFQQRGFLVPAHDRQYRVTPDGRLWFEKLGVDVAQIKSGRSGFARQCLDWTERRHHLAGALGTALLQQFFALKWMAQIGKTRAVRVTHKGQEQLSKLLAIRFRR
;
A
#
# COMPACT_ATOMS: atom_id res chain seq x y z
N MET A 1 9.08 -9.94 23.66
CA MET A 1 9.38 -8.57 23.21
C MET A 1 8.45 -8.26 22.07
N GLU A 2 7.25 -7.83 22.44
CA GLU A 2 6.09 -7.55 21.61
C GLU A 2 6.29 -6.34 20.70
N PHE A 3 5.65 -6.34 19.53
CA PHE A 3 5.45 -5.10 18.78
C PHE A 3 4.27 -4.37 19.40
N GLU A 4 4.59 -3.51 20.35
CA GLU A 4 3.63 -2.57 20.87
C GLU A 4 3.10 -1.69 19.72
N GLN A 5 1.77 -1.61 19.60
CA GLN A 5 1.07 -0.68 18.72
C GLN A 5 1.23 0.77 19.24
N THR A 6 2.42 1.17 19.70
CA THR A 6 2.66 2.43 20.42
C THR A 6 2.56 3.67 19.54
N ASN A 7 2.48 3.52 18.21
CA ASN A 7 2.16 4.65 17.34
C ASN A 7 1.41 4.20 16.06
N PRO A 8 0.07 4.08 16.11
CA PRO A 8 -0.72 3.64 14.96
C PRO A 8 -0.55 4.57 13.74
N LEU A 9 -0.28 5.86 13.94
CA LEU A 9 -0.02 6.80 12.84
C LEU A 9 1.32 6.54 12.13
N ARG A 10 2.33 6.07 12.85
CA ARG A 10 3.60 5.70 12.22
C ARG A 10 3.47 4.39 11.43
N PHE A 11 2.82 3.39 12.03
CA PHE A 11 2.72 2.06 11.45
C PHE A 11 1.85 1.99 10.18
N ALA A 12 0.61 2.50 10.24
CA ALA A 12 -0.36 2.40 9.17
C ALA A 12 -1.32 3.59 9.20
N ARG A 13 -1.29 4.40 8.13
CA ARG A 13 -2.12 5.60 8.01
C ARG A 13 -2.50 5.89 6.57
N THR A 14 -3.33 6.91 6.37
CA THR A 14 -3.51 7.52 5.06
C THR A 14 -2.59 8.73 4.88
N CYS A 15 -2.00 8.86 3.70
CA CYS A 15 -1.40 10.08 3.19
C CYS A 15 -2.37 10.64 2.14
N TYR A 16 -3.27 11.51 2.56
CA TYR A 16 -4.44 11.90 1.76
C TYR A 16 -5.32 10.69 1.41
N SER A 17 -5.38 10.29 0.13
CA SER A 17 -6.22 9.22 -0.38
C SER A 17 -5.54 7.86 -0.50
N HIS A 18 -4.24 7.74 -0.20
CA HIS A 18 -3.48 6.50 -0.37
C HIS A 18 -2.81 6.04 0.93
N PHE A 19 -2.31 4.81 0.93
CA PHE A 19 -1.76 4.15 2.11
C PHE A 19 -0.33 4.62 2.41
N ALA A 20 -0.02 4.85 3.69
CA ALA A 20 1.26 5.35 4.17
C ALA A 20 1.63 4.78 5.55
N GLY A 21 2.82 5.11 6.05
CA GLY A 21 3.42 4.50 7.23
C GLY A 21 4.29 3.31 6.89
N THR A 22 4.97 2.77 7.90
CA THR A 22 5.96 1.69 7.76
C THR A 22 5.43 0.53 6.92
N LEU A 23 4.20 0.09 7.17
CA LEU A 23 3.60 -1.03 6.42
C LEU A 23 3.37 -0.71 4.94
N ALA A 24 2.99 0.52 4.60
CA ALA A 24 2.77 0.91 3.21
C ALA A 24 4.08 0.92 2.42
N VAL A 25 5.17 1.31 3.07
CA VAL A 25 6.50 1.27 2.47
C VAL A 25 6.97 -0.18 2.31
N ASP A 26 6.79 -1.04 3.30
CA ASP A 26 7.18 -2.45 3.21
C ASP A 26 6.39 -3.20 2.11
N ILE A 27 5.10 -2.88 1.93
CA ILE A 27 4.30 -3.38 0.81
C ILE A 27 4.87 -2.91 -0.52
N ASN A 28 5.24 -1.62 -0.62
CA ASN A 28 5.81 -1.06 -1.83
C ASN A 28 7.18 -1.69 -2.17
N ASP A 29 8.01 -1.98 -1.17
CA ASP A 29 9.27 -2.72 -1.37
C ASP A 29 9.00 -4.14 -1.84
N ALA A 30 8.03 -4.84 -1.25
CA ALA A 30 7.66 -6.18 -1.68
C ALA A 30 7.17 -6.21 -3.13
N PHE A 31 6.43 -5.18 -3.58
CA PHE A 31 6.05 -5.04 -4.98
C PHE A 31 7.27 -4.87 -5.89
N GLN A 32 8.26 -4.07 -5.49
CA GLN A 32 9.47 -3.87 -6.28
C GLN A 32 10.35 -5.11 -6.32
N GLN A 33 10.56 -5.78 -5.19
CA GLN A 33 11.34 -7.01 -5.09
C GLN A 33 10.74 -8.15 -5.93
N ARG A 34 9.42 -8.20 -6.05
CA ARG A 34 8.70 -9.16 -6.90
C ARG A 34 8.58 -8.72 -8.36
N GLY A 35 9.10 -7.54 -8.71
CA GLY A 35 9.04 -6.99 -10.06
C GLY A 35 7.63 -6.56 -10.47
N PHE A 36 6.69 -6.34 -9.55
CA PHE A 36 5.33 -5.86 -9.87
C PHE A 36 5.30 -4.38 -10.20
N LEU A 37 6.15 -3.62 -9.53
CA LEU A 37 6.39 -2.20 -9.79
C LEU A 37 7.88 -1.99 -10.04
N VAL A 38 8.20 -1.14 -11.01
CA VAL A 38 9.57 -0.66 -11.21
C VAL A 38 9.58 0.86 -11.20
N PRO A 39 10.60 1.50 -10.59
CA PRO A 39 10.78 2.94 -10.69
C PRO A 39 10.84 3.40 -12.16
N ALA A 40 10.22 4.53 -12.43
CA ALA A 40 10.22 5.20 -13.72
C ALA A 40 10.53 6.69 -13.55
N HIS A 41 10.62 7.43 -14.66
CA HIS A 41 10.83 8.87 -14.67
C HIS A 41 9.72 9.63 -13.90
N ASP A 42 10.00 10.88 -13.55
CA ASP A 42 9.04 11.80 -12.91
C ASP A 42 8.42 11.29 -11.62
N ARG A 43 9.22 10.54 -10.83
CA ARG A 43 8.82 9.92 -9.57
C ARG A 43 7.57 9.05 -9.74
N GLN A 44 7.48 8.33 -10.85
CA GLN A 44 6.44 7.35 -11.10
C GLN A 44 6.96 5.93 -10.87
N TYR A 45 6.04 4.99 -10.74
CA TYR A 45 6.26 3.58 -10.96
C TYR A 45 5.60 3.17 -12.26
N ARG A 46 6.24 2.24 -12.97
CA ARG A 46 5.60 1.48 -14.04
C ARG A 46 5.11 0.15 -13.48
N VAL A 47 3.84 -0.18 -13.73
CA VAL A 47 3.30 -1.51 -13.44
C VAL A 47 3.79 -2.46 -14.52
N THR A 48 4.37 -3.59 -14.11
CA THR A 48 4.81 -4.64 -15.04
C THR A 48 3.64 -5.54 -15.43
N PRO A 49 3.79 -6.40 -16.46
CA PRO A 49 2.77 -7.41 -16.77
C PRO A 49 2.41 -8.29 -15.56
N ASP A 50 3.40 -8.76 -14.81
CA ASP A 50 3.18 -9.55 -13.59
C ASP A 50 2.48 -8.74 -12.50
N GLY A 51 2.86 -7.47 -12.34
CA GLY A 51 2.19 -6.56 -11.41
C GLY A 51 0.73 -6.36 -11.77
N ARG A 52 0.41 -6.18 -13.05
CA ARG A 52 -0.97 -6.07 -13.53
C ARG A 52 -1.78 -7.30 -13.13
N LEU A 53 -1.28 -8.50 -13.45
CA LEU A 53 -1.96 -9.75 -13.08
C LEU A 53 -2.15 -9.89 -11.57
N TRP A 54 -1.17 -9.45 -10.78
CA TRP A 54 -1.26 -9.49 -9.32
C TRP A 54 -2.34 -8.54 -8.79
N PHE A 55 -2.37 -7.29 -9.27
CA PHE A 55 -3.38 -6.31 -8.88
C PHE A 55 -4.79 -6.76 -9.31
N GLU A 56 -4.95 -7.29 -10.53
CA GLU A 56 -6.22 -7.80 -11.02
C GLU A 56 -6.71 -8.99 -10.18
N LYS A 57 -5.83 -9.93 -9.80
CA LYS A 57 -6.16 -11.04 -8.88
C LYS A 57 -6.58 -10.56 -7.49
N LEU A 58 -6.05 -9.42 -7.03
CA LEU A 58 -6.49 -8.78 -5.79
C LEU A 58 -7.87 -8.11 -5.93
N GLY A 59 -8.33 -7.87 -7.16
CA GLY A 59 -9.56 -7.15 -7.48
C GLY A 59 -9.35 -5.67 -7.81
N VAL A 60 -8.12 -5.26 -8.14
CA VAL A 60 -7.79 -3.91 -8.61
C VAL A 60 -7.65 -3.94 -10.14
N ASP A 61 -8.66 -3.45 -10.84
CA ASP A 61 -8.65 -3.37 -12.32
C ASP A 61 -7.72 -2.24 -12.79
N VAL A 62 -6.48 -2.59 -13.10
CA VAL A 62 -5.44 -1.68 -13.57
C VAL A 62 -5.80 -1.00 -14.89
N ALA A 63 -6.61 -1.63 -15.76
CA ALA A 63 -7.01 -1.04 -17.04
C ALA A 63 -8.06 0.07 -16.88
N GLN A 64 -8.94 -0.04 -15.89
CA GLN A 64 -10.05 0.91 -15.67
C GLN A 64 -9.67 2.09 -14.78
N ILE A 65 -8.50 2.04 -14.11
CA ILE A 65 -8.03 3.14 -13.27
C ILE A 65 -7.63 4.33 -14.15
N LYS A 66 -8.41 5.41 -14.05
CA LYS A 66 -8.09 6.69 -14.70
C LYS A 66 -7.01 7.43 -13.91
N SER A 67 -5.94 7.84 -14.59
CA SER A 67 -4.90 8.66 -13.98
C SER A 67 -5.46 10.04 -13.62
N GLY A 68 -5.19 10.49 -12.39
CA GLY A 68 -5.48 11.85 -11.95
C GLY A 68 -4.27 12.78 -12.11
N ARG A 69 -4.39 14.02 -11.60
CA ARG A 69 -3.28 15.01 -11.58
C ARG A 69 -2.02 14.50 -10.90
N SER A 70 -2.15 13.58 -9.93
CA SER A 70 -1.02 13.01 -9.20
C SER A 70 -0.31 11.87 -9.94
N GLY A 71 -0.75 11.51 -11.15
CA GLY A 71 -0.25 10.38 -11.92
C GLY A 71 -0.94 9.04 -11.57
N PHE A 72 -0.60 8.02 -12.34
CA PHE A 72 -1.20 6.70 -12.23
C PHE A 72 -0.66 5.93 -11.02
N ALA A 73 0.66 5.78 -10.92
CA ALA A 73 1.36 5.11 -9.82
C ALA A 73 2.57 5.95 -9.43
N ARG A 74 2.49 6.68 -8.32
CA ARG A 74 3.49 7.69 -7.94
C ARG A 74 4.34 7.22 -6.76
N GLN A 75 5.62 7.57 -6.79
CA GLN A 75 6.53 7.47 -5.65
C GLN A 75 6.25 8.64 -4.70
N CYS A 76 5.63 8.34 -3.55
CA CYS A 76 5.39 9.34 -2.51
C CYS A 76 6.31 9.08 -1.33
N LEU A 77 7.04 10.12 -0.91
CA LEU A 77 8.00 10.03 0.17
C LEU A 77 7.28 10.01 1.52
N ASP A 78 7.47 8.92 2.26
CA ASP A 78 7.06 8.85 3.65
C ASP A 78 8.01 9.70 4.50
N TRP A 79 7.52 10.77 5.09
CA TRP A 79 8.30 11.65 5.95
C TRP A 79 8.86 10.98 7.23
N THR A 80 8.23 9.91 7.72
CA THR A 80 8.64 9.20 8.94
C THR A 80 9.68 8.13 8.64
N GLU A 81 9.52 7.42 7.52
CA GLU A 81 10.44 6.33 7.15
C GLU A 81 11.53 6.78 6.17
N ARG A 82 11.38 7.97 5.55
CA ARG A 82 12.25 8.50 4.49
C ARG A 82 12.42 7.55 3.29
N ARG A 83 11.37 6.77 3.01
CA ARG A 83 11.28 5.80 1.91
C ARG A 83 9.97 6.00 1.14
N HIS A 84 9.90 5.48 -0.08
CA HIS A 84 8.74 5.70 -0.94
C HIS A 84 7.64 4.65 -0.71
N HIS A 85 6.39 5.10 -0.59
CA HIS A 85 5.19 4.26 -0.71
C HIS A 85 4.44 4.58 -2.01
N LEU A 86 3.45 3.74 -2.33
CA LEU A 86 2.64 3.86 -3.54
C LEU A 86 1.53 4.90 -3.40
N ALA A 87 1.56 5.92 -4.25
CA ALA A 87 0.53 6.94 -4.39
C ALA A 87 -0.06 6.95 -5.80
N GLY A 88 -0.83 7.98 -6.12
CA GLY A 88 -1.53 8.11 -7.39
C GLY A 88 -2.85 7.33 -7.40
N ALA A 89 -3.42 7.20 -8.59
CA ALA A 89 -4.70 6.52 -8.79
C ALA A 89 -4.62 5.04 -8.36
N LEU A 90 -3.52 4.35 -8.67
CA LEU A 90 -3.28 2.96 -8.25
C LEU A 90 -3.15 2.82 -6.74
N GLY A 91 -2.39 3.69 -6.08
CA GLY A 91 -2.26 3.67 -4.61
C GLY A 91 -3.58 3.93 -3.88
N THR A 92 -4.44 4.75 -4.46
CA THR A 92 -5.79 5.02 -3.94
C THR A 92 -6.71 3.81 -4.12
N ALA A 93 -6.74 3.23 -5.33
CA ALA A 93 -7.52 2.03 -5.63
C ALA A 93 -7.09 0.83 -4.75
N LEU A 94 -5.78 0.68 -4.52
CA LEU A 94 -5.25 -0.39 -3.67
C LEU A 94 -5.73 -0.25 -2.21
N LEU A 95 -5.68 0.97 -1.66
CA LEU A 95 -6.17 1.21 -0.30
C LEU A 95 -7.68 0.94 -0.20
N GLN A 96 -8.46 1.40 -1.18
CA GLN A 96 -9.90 1.11 -1.26
C GLN A 96 -10.16 -0.40 -1.30
N GLN A 97 -9.36 -1.15 -2.06
CA GLN A 97 -9.49 -2.59 -2.14
C GLN A 97 -9.12 -3.28 -0.81
N PHE A 98 -8.11 -2.80 -0.09
CA PHE A 98 -7.80 -3.31 1.25
C PHE A 98 -8.95 -3.07 2.24
N PHE A 99 -9.67 -1.96 2.15
CA PHE A 99 -10.89 -1.74 2.93
C PHE A 99 -12.02 -2.69 2.49
N ALA A 100 -12.27 -2.83 1.19
CA ALA A 100 -13.31 -3.71 0.65
C ALA A 100 -13.11 -5.18 1.06
N LEU A 101 -11.85 -5.65 1.05
CA LEU A 101 -11.47 -7.00 1.47
C LEU A 101 -11.45 -7.19 3.00
N LYS A 102 -11.67 -6.11 3.77
CA LYS A 102 -11.58 -6.02 5.24
C LYS A 102 -10.19 -6.34 5.77
N TRP A 103 -9.14 -6.03 5.03
CA TRP A 103 -7.75 -6.15 5.50
C TRP A 103 -7.34 -4.96 6.36
N MET A 104 -8.00 -3.83 6.12
CA MET A 104 -7.79 -2.58 6.83
C MET A 104 -9.12 -2.04 7.33
N ALA A 105 -9.07 -1.20 8.37
CA ALA A 105 -10.22 -0.46 8.89
C ALA A 105 -9.76 0.94 9.35
N GLN A 106 -10.57 1.97 9.08
CA GLN A 106 -10.32 3.30 9.62
C GLN A 106 -10.50 3.32 11.14
N ILE A 107 -9.66 4.12 11.82
CA ILE A 107 -9.78 4.36 13.25
C ILE A 107 -10.48 5.71 13.47
N GLY A 108 -11.80 5.66 13.73
CA GLY A 108 -12.62 6.85 13.91
C GLY A 108 -12.53 7.81 12.72
N LYS A 109 -12.42 9.12 13.00
CA LYS A 109 -12.22 10.16 11.99
C LYS A 109 -10.74 10.52 11.78
N THR A 110 -9.81 9.68 12.23
CA THR A 110 -8.37 9.93 12.14
C THR A 110 -7.79 9.41 10.83
N ARG A 111 -6.55 9.80 10.52
CA ARG A 111 -5.78 9.21 9.42
C ARG A 111 -5.22 7.83 9.75
N ALA A 112 -5.31 7.37 11.00
CA ALA A 112 -4.78 6.07 11.39
C ALA A 112 -5.64 4.94 10.82
N VAL A 113 -4.97 3.89 10.36
CA VAL A 113 -5.58 2.71 9.76
C VAL A 113 -5.16 1.50 10.59
N ARG A 114 -6.14 0.72 11.04
CA ARG A 114 -5.90 -0.56 11.71
C ARG A 114 -5.82 -1.67 10.68
N VAL A 115 -4.78 -2.49 10.77
CA VAL A 115 -4.69 -3.76 10.01
C VAL A 115 -5.47 -4.82 10.78
N THR A 116 -6.40 -5.50 10.12
CA THR A 116 -7.19 -6.58 10.73
C THR A 116 -6.37 -7.87 10.79
N HIS A 117 -6.79 -8.84 11.60
CA HIS A 117 -6.15 -10.16 11.63
C HIS A 117 -6.09 -10.80 10.22
N LYS A 118 -7.22 -10.77 9.50
CA LYS A 118 -7.29 -11.20 8.11
C LYS A 118 -6.31 -10.45 7.21
N GLY A 119 -6.17 -9.14 7.40
CA GLY A 119 -5.20 -8.33 6.65
C GLY A 119 -3.76 -8.77 6.91
N GLN A 120 -3.41 -9.05 8.17
CA GLN A 120 -2.08 -9.55 8.51
C GLN A 120 -1.80 -10.89 7.83
N GLU A 121 -2.71 -11.85 7.94
CA GLU A 121 -2.59 -13.18 7.30
C GLU A 121 -2.39 -13.07 5.78
N GLN A 122 -3.21 -12.27 5.09
CA GLN A 122 -3.14 -12.17 3.65
C GLN A 122 -1.91 -11.40 3.17
N LEU A 123 -1.52 -10.33 3.85
CA LEU A 123 -0.29 -9.59 3.54
C LEU A 123 0.96 -10.46 3.78
N SER A 124 0.98 -11.25 4.85
CA SER A 124 2.02 -12.26 5.06
C SER A 124 2.04 -13.31 3.95
N LYS A 125 0.88 -13.85 3.57
CA LYS A 125 0.78 -14.90 2.55
C LYS A 125 1.20 -14.40 1.16
N LEU A 126 0.72 -13.23 0.75
CA LEU A 126 0.86 -12.76 -0.64
C LEU A 126 2.14 -11.94 -0.87
N LEU A 127 2.62 -11.26 0.16
CA LEU A 127 3.74 -10.32 0.05
C LEU A 127 4.89 -10.64 1.00
N ALA A 128 4.80 -11.72 1.79
CA ALA A 128 5.80 -12.11 2.78
C ALA A 128 6.06 -11.04 3.86
N ILE A 129 5.06 -10.18 4.14
CA ILE A 129 5.14 -9.18 5.20
C ILE A 129 5.11 -9.88 6.56
N ARG A 130 6.07 -9.57 7.43
CA ARG A 130 6.13 -10.13 8.79
C ARG A 130 5.50 -9.16 9.78
N PHE A 131 4.39 -9.57 10.37
CA PHE A 131 3.85 -8.91 11.56
C PHE A 131 4.48 -9.59 12.76
N ARG A 132 5.19 -8.82 13.59
CA ARG A 132 5.68 -9.38 14.86
C ARG A 132 4.49 -9.44 15.82
N ARG A 133 4.38 -10.57 16.53
CA ARG A 133 3.44 -10.72 17.65
C ARG A 133 3.97 -9.98 18.88
#